data_AF-A0A950V087-F1
#
_entry.id   AF-A0A950V087-F1
#
_cell.length_a   1.000
_cell.length_b   1.000
_cell.length_c   1.000
_cell.angle_alpha   90.00
_cell.angle_beta   90.00
_cell.angle_gamma   90.00
#
_symmetry.space_group_name_H-M   'P 1'
#
loop_
_entity.id
_entity.type
_entity.pdbx_description
1 polymer ?
#
loop_
_entity_poly.entity_id
_entity_poly.type
_entity_poly.pdbx_seq_one_letter_code
_entity_poly.pdbx_strand_id
1 'polypeptide(L)' 'MKKILLAVGVVLLLLVGGFVAALYIYPKPQIAAATQQAAPDFTLQDGSGATFHLAAQRGHKVVLYFYRGYW' A
#
# COMPACT_ATOMS: atom_id res chain seq x y z
N MET A 1 29.20 -26.77 23.23
CA MET A 1 29.23 -26.44 21.79
C MET A 1 27.85 -26.50 21.12
N LYS A 2 27.13 -27.64 21.12
CA LYS A 2 25.79 -27.74 20.48
C LYS A 2 24.76 -26.68 20.94
N LYS A 3 24.68 -26.37 22.23
CA LYS A 3 23.75 -25.34 22.77
C LYS A 3 24.07 -23.92 22.28
N ILE A 4 25.35 -23.62 22.08
CA ILE A 4 25.82 -22.31 21.58
C ILE A 4 25.48 -22.19 20.09
N LEU A 5 25.75 -23.24 19.31
CA LEU A 5 25.33 -23.31 17.90
C LEU A 5 23.83 -23.13 17.73
N LEU A 6 23.02 -23.73 18.61
CA LEU A 6 21.57 -23.60 18.59
C LEU A 6 21.11 -22.18 18.91
N ALA A 7 21.72 -21.55 19.93
CA ALA A 7 21.42 -20.16 20.30
C ALA A 7 21.78 -19.19 19.16
N VAL A 8 22.94 -19.35 18.53
CA VAL A 8 23.38 -18.53 17.38
C VAL A 8 22.42 -18.71 16.19
N GLY A 9 22.00 -19.94 15.91
CA GLY A 9 21.03 -20.23 14.85
C GLY A 9 19.69 -19.53 15.08
N VAL A 10 19.17 -19.56 16.31
CA VAL A 10 17.92 -18.88 16.66
C VAL A 10 18.05 -17.36 16.51
N VAL A 11 19.15 -16.78 16.97
CA VAL A 11 19.40 -15.33 16.84
C VAL A 11 19.45 -14.92 15.36
N LEU A 12 20.18 -15.66 14.52
CA LEU A 12 20.22 -15.40 13.09
C LEU A 12 18.84 -15.46 12.44
N LEU A 13 18.03 -16.44 12.83
CA LEU A 13 16.68 -16.62 12.27
C LEU A 13 15.75 -15.47 12.66
N LEU A 14 15.85 -14.98 13.90
CA LEU A 14 15.12 -13.79 14.35
C LEU A 14 15.57 -12.53 13.62
N LEU A 15 16.87 -12.35 13.38
CA LEU A 15 17.39 -11.21 12.64
C LEU A 15 16.92 -11.20 11.19
N VAL A 16 16.96 -12.35 10.51
CA VAL A 16 16.45 -12.49 9.14
C VAL A 16 14.95 -12.24 9.10
N GLY A 17 14.18 -12.82 10.04
CA GLY A 17 12.74 -12.59 10.14
C GLY A 17 12.39 -11.12 10.35
N GLY A 18 13.10 -10.45 11.26
CA GLY A 18 12.92 -9.01 11.53
C GLY A 18 13.28 -8.14 10.33
N PHE A 19 14.37 -8.48 9.62
CA PHE A 19 14.78 -7.76 8.42
C PHE A 19 13.77 -7.90 7.29
N VAL A 20 13.29 -9.12 7.01
CA VAL A 20 12.24 -9.36 6.02
C VAL A 20 10.98 -8.59 6.39
N ALA A 21 10.53 -8.67 7.64
CA ALA A 21 9.36 -7.92 8.09
C ALA A 21 9.50 -6.40 7.87
N ALA A 22 10.69 -5.84 8.10
CA ALA A 22 10.97 -4.43 7.86
C ALA A 22 10.85 -4.04 6.38
N LEU A 23 11.20 -4.93 5.44
CA LEU A 23 11.04 -4.70 4.00
C LEU A 23 9.56 -4.72 3.55
N TYR A 24 8.68 -5.33 4.33
CA TYR A 24 7.23 -5.42 4.04
C TYR A 24 6.39 -4.37 4.79
N ILE A 25 7.01 -3.37 5.42
CA ILE A 25 6.27 -2.25 6.03
C ILE A 25 5.63 -1.41 4.92
N TYR A 26 4.31 -1.41 4.87
CA TYR A 26 3.58 -0.53 3.96
C TYR A 26 3.81 0.94 4.34
N PRO A 27 4.03 1.83 3.36
CA PRO A 27 4.03 3.26 3.64
C PRO A 27 2.68 3.63 4.26
N LYS A 28 2.72 4.39 5.36
CA LYS A 28 1.50 4.95 5.92
C LYS A 28 0.82 5.82 4.86
N PRO A 29 -0.53 5.86 4.81
CA PRO A 29 -1.24 6.77 3.93
C PRO A 29 -0.68 8.19 4.07
N GLN A 30 -0.19 8.75 2.97
CA GLN A 30 0.44 10.07 2.96
C GLN A 30 -0.59 11.20 2.93
N ILE A 31 -1.84 10.87 2.61
CA ILE A 31 -2.96 11.81 2.57
C ILE A 31 -3.91 11.43 3.69
N ALA A 32 -4.26 12.41 4.52
CA ALA A 32 -5.33 12.23 5.50
C ALA A 32 -6.62 11.93 4.74
N ALA A 33 -7.21 10.76 4.97
CA ALA A 33 -8.55 10.47 4.50
C ALA A 33 -9.54 11.41 5.22
N ALA A 34 -10.52 11.96 4.49
CA ALA A 34 -11.64 12.72 5.06
C ALA A 34 -11.31 14.07 5.70
N THR A 35 -10.57 14.94 5.01
CA THR A 35 -10.34 16.33 5.47
C THR A 35 -11.53 17.29 5.25
N GLN A 36 -12.73 16.77 4.94
CA GLN A 36 -13.92 17.53 4.51
C GLN A 36 -13.72 18.43 3.28
N GLN A 37 -12.53 18.42 2.67
CA GLN A 37 -12.25 19.14 1.43
C GLN A 37 -12.75 18.33 0.23
N ALA A 38 -13.10 19.05 -0.83
CA ALA A 38 -13.46 18.43 -2.10
C ALA A 38 -12.29 17.56 -2.60
N ALA A 39 -12.62 16.36 -3.07
CA ALA A 39 -11.63 15.49 -3.70
C ALA A 39 -11.01 16.21 -4.92
N PRO A 40 -9.68 16.20 -5.09
CA PRO A 40 -9.04 16.74 -6.28
C PRO A 40 -9.55 16.04 -7.54
N ASP A 41 -9.76 16.80 -8.61
CA ASP A 41 -10.10 16.22 -9.89
C ASP A 41 -8.91 15.42 -10.46
N PHE A 42 -9.20 14.38 -11.22
CA PHE A 42 -8.20 13.57 -11.89
C PHE A 42 -8.73 13.01 -13.20
N THR A 43 -7.79 12.68 -14.08
CA THR A 43 -8.05 12.01 -15.36
C THR A 43 -7.21 10.76 -15.43
N LEU A 44 -7.83 9.61 -15.74
CA LEU A 44 -7.14 8.34 -15.92
C LEU A 44 -7.80 7.51 -17.01
N GLN A 45 -7.09 6.51 -17.53
CA GLN A 45 -7.70 5.50 -18.39
C GLN A 45 -8.26 4.38 -17.51
N ASP A 46 -9.47 3.92 -17.80
CA ASP A 46 -10.05 2.76 -17.15
C ASP A 46 -9.49 1.44 -17.73
N GLY A 47 -9.99 0.30 -17.23
CA GLY A 47 -9.55 -1.02 -17.68
C GLY A 47 -9.84 -1.33 -19.16
N SER A 48 -10.74 -0.59 -19.79
CA SER A 48 -11.02 -0.68 -21.24
C SER A 48 -10.22 0.32 -22.08
N GLY A 49 -9.45 1.20 -21.44
CA GLY A 49 -8.73 2.30 -22.09
C GLY A 49 -9.59 3.53 -22.34
N ALA A 50 -10.79 3.62 -21.76
CA ALA A 50 -11.65 4.79 -21.87
C ALA A 50 -11.26 5.86 -20.85
N THR A 51 -11.36 7.12 -21.25
CA THR A 51 -11.02 8.25 -20.40
C THR A 51 -12.04 8.41 -19.28
N PHE A 52 -11.56 8.35 -18.04
CA PHE A 52 -12.31 8.65 -16.84
C PHE A 52 -11.92 10.03 -16.29
N HIS A 53 -12.90 10.87 -15.99
CA HIS A 53 -12.74 12.14 -15.28
C HIS A 53 -13.57 12.13 -13.99
N LEU A 54 -12.99 12.48 -12.85
CA LEU A 54 -13.76 12.54 -11.59
C LEU A 54 -14.85 13.62 -11.66
N ALA A 55 -14.57 14.77 -12.26
CA ALA A 55 -15.54 15.84 -12.45
C ALA A 55 -16.80 15.42 -13.24
N ALA A 56 -16.72 14.39 -14.08
CA ALA A 56 -17.88 13.85 -14.79
C ALA A 56 -18.84 13.08 -13.86
N GLN A 57 -18.39 12.69 -12.67
CA GLN A 57 -19.16 11.92 -11.69
C GLN A 57 -19.84 12.79 -10.62
N ARG A 58 -19.93 14.11 -10.83
CA ARG A 58 -20.65 15.00 -9.90
C ARG A 58 -22.07 14.49 -9.64
N GLY A 59 -22.51 14.57 -8.38
CA GLY A 59 -23.80 14.03 -7.93
C GLY A 59 -23.81 12.53 -7.60
N HIS A 60 -22.73 11.80 -7.88
CA HIS A 60 -22.61 10.38 -7.60
C HIS A 60 -21.57 10.11 -6.50
N LYS A 61 -21.74 9.00 -5.77
CA LYS A 61 -20.72 8.51 -4.83
C LYS A 61 -19.68 7.72 -5.61
N VAL A 62 -18.41 8.09 -5.45
CA VAL A 62 -17.27 7.43 -6.10
C VAL A 62 -16.35 6.86 -5.03
N VAL A 63 -15.92 5.61 -5.21
CA VAL A 63 -14.93 4.95 -4.34
C VAL A 63 -13.65 4.78 -5.15
N LEU A 64 -12.54 5.30 -4.62
CA LEU A 64 -11.23 5.18 -5.24
C LEU A 64 -10.39 4.17 -4.45
N TYR A 65 -9.94 3.13 -5.12
CA TYR A 65 -9.09 2.11 -4.53
C TYR A 65 -7.71 2.18 -5.19
N PHE A 66 -6.68 2.37 -4.37
CA PHE A 66 -5.29 2.41 -4.80
C PHE A 66 -4.63 1.06 -4.54
N TYR A 67 -4.27 0.34 -5.61
CA TYR A 67 -3.55 -0.94 -5.56
C TYR A 67 -2.06 -0.69 -5.86
N ARG A 68 -1.17 -1.52 -5.31
CA ARG A 68 0.25 -1.56 -5.70
C ARG A 68 0.46 -2.74 -6.67
N GLY A 69 0.74 -2.45 -7.94
CA GLY A 69 1.01 -3.46 -8.98
C GLY A 69 0.01 -3.42 -10.14
N TYR A 70 0.13 -4.38 -11.05
CA TYR A 70 -0.85 -4.64 -12.11
C TYR A 70 -1.73 -5.82 -11.68
N TRP A 71 -3.01 -5.79 -12.07
CA TRP A 71 -3.93 -6.94 -11.97
C TRP A 71 -3.79 -7.86 -13.18
#